data_AF-A0A7L2YBA9-F1
#
_entry.id   AF-A0A7L2YBA9-F1
#
_cell.length_a   1.000
_cell.length_b   1.000
_cell.length_c   1.000
_cell.angle_alpha   90.00
_cell.angle_beta   90.00
_cell.angle_gamma   90.00
#
_symmetry.space_group_name_H-M   'P 1'
#
loop_
_entity.id
_entity.type
_entity.pdbx_description
1 polymer ?
#
loop_
_entity_poly.entity_id
_entity_poly.type
_entity_poly.pdbx_seq_one_letter_code
_entity_poly.pdbx_strand_id
1 'polypeptide(L)'
;VEEHWLPEEGARQGLVQHLQQEGLARPLRWLENCLRRAAQDREEDGVSHPVPLVPLSEENEDAMEDQRFQALLQQLGLRPPASEQESFWRIPAALTPQQLRCAAASIAHHGPDPPPPLQELLELPGCPQDPGLAERPPSGLGLDSESEEPVPVPSPVQPVTKRRRELNSEDEDDE
;
A
#
# COMPACT_ATOMS: atom_id res chain seq x y z
N VAL A 1 12.67 -7.84 27.68
CA VAL A 1 11.73 -8.97 27.75
C VAL A 1 11.25 -9.22 26.33
N GLU A 2 11.88 -10.15 25.62
CA GLU A 2 11.47 -10.52 24.27
C GLU A 2 10.29 -11.47 24.37
N GLU A 3 9.09 -10.91 24.24
CA GLU A 3 7.85 -11.68 24.16
C GLU A 3 7.86 -12.51 22.88
N HIS A 4 7.88 -13.83 23.07
CA HIS A 4 7.83 -14.83 22.00
C HIS A 4 6.47 -14.78 21.32
N TRP A 5 6.35 -13.99 20.25
CA TRP A 5 5.20 -14.01 19.36
C TRP A 5 5.32 -15.17 18.36
N LEU A 6 4.85 -16.36 18.75
CA LEU A 6 4.59 -17.46 17.81
C LEU A 6 3.22 -18.07 18.13
N PRO A 7 2.13 -17.54 17.54
CA PRO A 7 0.86 -18.26 17.51
C PRO A 7 1.06 -19.62 16.83
N GLU A 8 0.36 -20.66 17.30
CA GLU A 8 0.39 -21.97 16.64
C GLU A 8 -0.04 -21.81 15.18
N GLU A 9 0.94 -21.90 14.27
CA GLU A 9 0.80 -21.62 12.84
C GLU A 9 -0.44 -22.35 12.28
N GLY A 10 -0.60 -23.64 12.60
CA GLY A 10 -1.71 -24.47 12.15
C GLY A 10 -3.10 -23.97 12.52
N ALA A 11 -3.26 -23.30 13.67
CA ALA A 11 -4.53 -22.71 14.07
C ALA A 11 -4.88 -21.48 13.20
N ARG A 12 -3.86 -20.70 12.82
CA ARG A 12 -4.02 -19.55 11.91
C ARG A 12 -4.43 -20.00 10.51
N GLN A 13 -3.76 -21.03 9.95
CA GLN A 13 -4.15 -21.54 8.62
C GLN A 13 -5.58 -22.09 8.60
N GLY A 14 -6.00 -22.78 9.66
CA GLY A 14 -7.37 -23.29 9.77
C GLY A 14 -8.39 -22.14 9.77
N LEU A 15 -8.11 -21.07 10.52
CA LEU A 15 -8.95 -19.88 10.57
C LEU A 15 -9.02 -19.16 9.21
N VAL A 16 -7.88 -18.98 8.53
CA VAL A 16 -7.85 -18.36 7.19
C VAL A 16 -8.70 -19.16 6.20
N GLN A 17 -8.55 -20.49 6.14
CA GLN A 17 -9.36 -21.33 5.27
C GLN A 17 -10.86 -21.24 5.59
N HIS A 18 -11.22 -21.24 6.87
CA HIS A 18 -12.61 -21.07 7.31
C HIS A 18 -13.19 -19.75 6.81
N LEU A 19 -12.48 -18.64 7.02
CA LEU A 19 -12.92 -17.31 6.57
C LEU A 19 -13.08 -17.24 5.04
N GLN A 20 -12.19 -17.86 4.27
CA GLN A 20 -12.33 -17.93 2.81
C GLN A 20 -13.60 -18.67 2.39
N GLN A 21 -13.92 -19.79 3.02
CA GLN A 21 -15.13 -20.58 2.72
C GLN A 21 -16.43 -19.83 3.07
N GLU A 22 -16.36 -18.93 4.05
CA GLU A 22 -17.47 -18.08 4.47
C GLU A 22 -17.64 -16.82 3.61
N GLY A 23 -16.85 -16.66 2.54
CA GLY A 23 -16.96 -15.55 1.59
C GLY A 23 -16.08 -14.34 1.92
N LEU A 24 -15.23 -14.40 2.94
CA LEU A 24 -14.34 -13.29 3.33
C LEU A 24 -13.02 -13.26 2.53
N ALA A 25 -12.98 -13.89 1.36
CA ALA A 25 -11.78 -13.98 0.52
C ALA A 25 -11.27 -12.60 0.06
N ARG A 26 -12.17 -11.66 -0.24
CA ARG A 26 -11.80 -10.30 -0.64
C ARG A 26 -11.28 -9.45 0.53
N PRO A 27 -11.93 -9.42 1.71
CA PRO A 27 -11.34 -8.82 2.91
C PRO A 27 -9.99 -9.41 3.31
N LEU A 28 -9.79 -10.72 3.17
CA LEU A 28 -8.50 -11.35 3.39
C LEU A 28 -7.43 -10.85 2.41
N ARG A 29 -7.76 -10.71 1.12
CA ARG A 29 -6.87 -10.13 0.12
C ARG A 29 -6.56 -8.65 0.40
N TRP A 30 -7.56 -7.89 0.87
CA TRP A 30 -7.35 -6.51 1.29
C TRP A 30 -6.34 -6.44 2.44
N LEU A 31 -6.51 -7.26 3.47
CA LEU A 31 -5.61 -7.34 4.61
C LEU A 31 -4.18 -7.75 4.18
N GLU A 32 -4.06 -8.77 3.32
CA GLU A 32 -2.78 -9.18 2.73
C GLU A 32 -2.07 -8.00 2.06
N ASN A 33 -2.80 -7.22 1.24
CA ASN A 33 -2.26 -6.06 0.55
C ASN A 33 -1.84 -4.95 1.53
N CYS A 34 -2.64 -4.68 2.56
CA CYS A 34 -2.29 -3.73 3.62
C CYS A 34 -0.96 -4.09 4.30
N LEU A 35 -0.75 -5.38 4.63
CA LEU A 35 0.49 -5.85 5.24
C LEU A 35 1.68 -5.73 4.30
N ARG A 36 1.51 -6.09 3.01
CA ARG A 36 2.57 -5.97 2.00
C ARG A 36 2.98 -4.52 1.77
N ARG A 37 2.02 -3.61 1.65
CA ARG A 37 2.27 -2.18 1.49
C ARG A 37 2.99 -1.60 2.70
N ALA A 38 2.51 -1.90 3.92
CA ALA A 38 3.18 -1.45 5.13
C ALA A 38 4.62 -1.98 5.26
N ALA A 39 4.91 -3.19 4.76
CA ALA A 39 6.27 -3.71 4.70
C ALA A 39 7.14 -2.92 3.71
N GLN A 40 6.62 -2.67 2.50
CA GLN A 40 7.30 -1.90 1.47
C GLN A 40 7.59 -0.46 1.93
N ASP A 41 6.59 0.23 2.47
CA ASP A 41 6.72 1.62 2.93
C ASP A 41 7.82 1.73 4.01
N ARG A 42 7.90 0.75 4.92
CA ARG A 42 8.95 0.70 5.96
C ARG A 42 10.34 0.44 5.41
N GLU A 43 10.45 -0.33 4.34
CA GLU A 43 11.74 -0.60 3.65
C GLU A 43 12.22 0.64 2.86
N GLU A 44 11.29 1.40 2.28
CA GLU A 44 11.57 2.61 1.49
C GLU A 44 11.90 3.82 2.39
N ASP A 45 11.08 4.07 3.41
CA ASP A 45 11.23 5.25 4.28
C ASP A 45 12.31 5.08 5.36
N GLY A 46 12.67 3.84 5.69
CA GLY A 46 13.56 3.51 6.80
C GLY A 46 12.99 3.83 8.20
N VAL A 47 11.72 4.22 8.28
CA VAL A 47 11.03 4.56 9.53
C VAL A 47 9.77 3.72 9.69
N SER A 48 9.55 3.19 10.90
CA SER A 48 8.36 2.38 11.22
C SER A 48 7.38 3.17 12.08
N HIS A 49 6.26 3.58 11.48
CA HIS A 49 5.13 4.19 12.18
C HIS A 49 3.94 3.21 12.30
N PRO A 50 3.06 3.37 13.30
CA PRO A 50 1.82 2.61 13.36
C PRO A 50 0.88 3.01 12.22
N VAL A 51 0.43 2.04 11.42
CA VAL A 51 -0.42 2.26 10.24
C VAL A 51 -1.87 1.87 10.54
N PRO A 52 -2.86 2.74 10.35
CA PRO A 52 -4.27 2.38 10.53
C PRO A 52 -4.78 1.50 9.39
N LEU A 53 -5.57 0.48 9.72
CA LEU A 53 -6.38 -0.27 8.75
C LEU A 53 -7.70 0.46 8.55
N VAL A 54 -7.84 1.09 7.39
CA VAL A 54 -9.05 1.82 7.02
C VAL A 54 -9.81 0.99 5.98
N PRO A 55 -10.93 0.34 6.35
CA PRO A 55 -11.80 -0.31 5.38
C PRO A 55 -12.50 0.77 4.55
N LEU A 56 -12.37 0.70 3.22
CA LEU A 56 -12.92 1.68 2.27
C LEU A 56 -14.07 1.11 1.44
N SER A 57 -14.57 -0.06 1.82
CA SER A 57 -15.68 -0.74 1.17
C SER A 57 -16.51 -1.46 2.21
N GLU A 58 -17.82 -1.51 1.99
CA GLU A 58 -18.79 -2.18 2.87
C GLU A 58 -18.35 -3.60 3.26
N GLU A 59 -17.93 -4.41 2.29
CA GLU A 59 -17.44 -5.78 2.53
C GLU A 59 -16.25 -5.86 3.51
N ASN A 60 -15.37 -4.85 3.50
CA ASN A 60 -14.25 -4.77 4.44
C ASN A 60 -14.71 -4.23 5.79
N GLU A 61 -15.67 -3.31 5.82
CA GLU A 61 -16.27 -2.80 7.05
C GLU A 61 -16.98 -3.93 7.80
N ASP A 62 -17.84 -4.70 7.10
CA ASP A 62 -18.52 -5.88 7.64
C ASP A 62 -17.51 -6.91 8.18
N ALA A 63 -16.42 -7.16 7.43
CA ALA A 63 -15.36 -8.05 7.89
C ALA A 63 -14.67 -7.55 9.16
N MET A 64 -14.54 -6.24 9.35
CA MET A 64 -13.97 -5.66 10.56
C MET A 64 -14.89 -5.81 11.77
N GLU A 65 -16.17 -6.10 11.59
CA GLU A 65 -17.14 -6.43 12.65
C GLU A 65 -17.20 -7.94 12.96
N ASP A 66 -16.72 -8.80 12.06
CA ASP A 66 -16.68 -10.25 12.25
C ASP A 66 -15.63 -10.65 13.31
N GLN A 67 -16.07 -11.33 14.37
CA GLN A 67 -15.21 -11.73 15.50
C GLN A 67 -14.08 -12.68 15.09
N ARG A 68 -14.30 -13.52 14.07
CA ARG A 68 -13.30 -14.48 13.58
C ARG A 68 -12.25 -13.76 12.76
N PHE A 69 -12.65 -12.76 11.96
CA PHE A 69 -11.73 -11.88 11.26
C PHE A 69 -10.89 -11.05 12.25
N GLN A 70 -11.52 -10.48 13.29
CA GLN A 70 -10.79 -9.78 14.37
C GLN A 70 -9.84 -10.72 15.15
N ALA A 71 -10.20 -11.99 15.35
CA ALA A 71 -9.30 -12.98 15.93
C ALA A 71 -8.09 -13.24 15.04
N LEU A 72 -8.28 -13.28 13.71
CA LEU A 72 -7.17 -13.35 12.75
C LEU A 72 -6.26 -12.11 12.85
N LEU A 73 -6.83 -10.89 12.93
CA LEU A 73 -6.04 -9.66 13.11
C LEU A 73 -5.15 -9.73 14.35
N GLN A 74 -5.69 -10.23 15.47
CA GLN A 74 -4.92 -10.45 16.69
C GLN A 74 -3.82 -11.49 16.48
N GLN A 75 -4.09 -12.63 15.84
CA GLN A 75 -3.08 -13.65 15.53
C GLN A 75 -1.97 -13.19 14.57
N LEU A 76 -2.20 -12.12 13.82
CA LEU A 76 -1.21 -11.47 12.96
C LEU A 76 -0.43 -10.36 13.70
N GLY A 77 -0.79 -10.07 14.96
CA GLY A 77 -0.13 -9.07 15.79
C GLY A 77 -0.65 -7.65 15.57
N LEU A 78 -1.84 -7.48 14.99
CA LEU A 78 -2.48 -6.18 14.85
C LEU A 78 -3.19 -5.80 16.14
N ARG A 79 -3.23 -4.50 16.43
CA ARG A 79 -3.88 -3.99 17.64
C ARG A 79 -5.30 -3.51 17.35
N PRO A 80 -6.26 -3.79 18.24
CA PRO A 80 -7.57 -3.15 18.18
C PRO A 80 -7.44 -1.65 18.47
N PRO A 81 -8.50 -0.87 18.17
CA PRO A 81 -8.60 0.50 18.64
C PRO A 81 -8.51 0.56 20.18
N ALA A 82 -7.70 1.49 20.72
CA ALA A 82 -7.37 1.48 22.15
C ALA A 82 -8.51 1.95 23.08
N SER A 83 -9.46 2.73 22.54
CA SER A 83 -10.59 3.29 23.27
C SER A 83 -11.62 3.84 22.27
N GLU A 84 -12.73 4.39 22.76
CA GLU A 84 -13.75 5.07 21.92
C GLU A 84 -13.20 6.26 21.10
N GLN A 85 -11.99 6.74 21.40
CA GLN A 85 -11.34 7.80 20.61
C GLN A 85 -10.65 7.28 19.35
N GLU A 86 -10.29 6.00 19.29
CA GLU A 86 -9.74 5.38 18.09
C GLU A 86 -10.81 4.54 17.40
N SER A 87 -10.89 4.63 16.07
CA SER A 87 -11.87 3.87 15.28
C SER A 87 -11.26 2.72 14.51
N PHE A 88 -9.93 2.75 14.27
CA PHE A 88 -9.26 1.82 13.37
C PHE A 88 -8.29 0.90 14.09
N TRP A 89 -8.29 -0.37 13.68
CA TRP A 89 -7.20 -1.29 13.99
C TRP A 89 -5.90 -0.77 13.43
N ARG A 90 -4.77 -1.16 14.02
CA ARG A 90 -3.45 -0.74 13.52
C ARG A 90 -2.47 -1.87 13.36
N ILE A 91 -1.63 -1.71 12.35
CA ILE A 91 -0.36 -2.41 12.20
C ILE A 91 0.66 -1.72 13.13
N PRO A 92 1.16 -2.37 14.20
CA PRO A 92 2.10 -1.75 15.11
C PRO A 92 3.43 -1.41 14.44
N ALA A 93 4.09 -0.36 14.92
CA ALA A 93 5.45 0.01 14.48
C ALA A 93 6.48 -1.09 14.78
N ALA A 94 6.25 -1.90 15.81
CA ALA A 94 7.15 -2.98 16.23
C ALA A 94 7.23 -4.15 15.24
N LEU A 95 6.25 -4.34 14.36
CA LEU A 95 6.29 -5.40 13.35
C LEU A 95 7.35 -5.07 12.29
N THR A 96 8.30 -5.96 12.07
CA THR A 96 9.32 -5.74 11.03
C THR A 96 8.73 -5.96 9.63
N PRO A 97 9.34 -5.39 8.57
CA PRO A 97 8.93 -5.70 7.19
C PRO A 97 8.88 -7.21 6.90
N GLN A 98 9.85 -7.96 7.42
CA GLN A 98 9.87 -9.42 7.29
C GLN A 98 8.67 -10.09 7.98
N GLN A 99 8.32 -9.67 9.21
CA GLN A 99 7.15 -10.21 9.92
C GLN A 99 5.85 -9.90 9.16
N LEU A 100 5.73 -8.70 8.60
CA LEU A 100 4.58 -8.30 7.78
C LEU A 100 4.47 -9.14 6.50
N ARG A 101 5.60 -9.42 5.83
CA ARG A 101 5.65 -10.31 4.65
C ARG A 101 5.25 -11.74 5.00
N CYS A 102 5.76 -12.29 6.11
CA CYS A 102 5.36 -13.60 6.60
C CYS A 102 3.86 -13.67 6.94
N ALA A 103 3.34 -12.65 7.63
CA ALA A 103 1.93 -12.53 7.97
C ALA A 103 1.06 -12.50 6.69
N ALA A 104 1.42 -11.69 5.71
CA ALA A 104 0.72 -11.64 4.42
C ALA A 104 0.74 -13.00 3.69
N ALA A 105 1.89 -13.67 3.66
CA ALA A 105 2.02 -14.99 3.05
C ALA A 105 1.10 -16.03 3.71
N SER A 106 0.96 -15.98 5.04
CA SER A 106 0.08 -16.89 5.79
C SER A 106 -1.41 -16.76 5.40
N ILE A 107 -1.82 -15.59 4.89
CA ILE A 107 -3.19 -15.33 4.41
C ILE A 107 -3.38 -15.79 2.95
N ALA A 108 -2.34 -15.66 2.13
CA ALA A 108 -2.38 -15.93 0.69
C ALA A 108 -2.55 -17.42 0.33
N HIS A 109 -2.35 -18.34 1.27
CA HIS A 109 -2.54 -19.77 1.06
C HIS A 109 -4.03 -20.15 0.96
N HIS A 110 -4.65 -19.89 -0.20
CA HIS A 110 -5.35 -20.87 -1.03
C HIS A 110 -6.11 -20.16 -2.17
N GLY A 111 -5.71 -20.48 -3.41
CA GLY A 111 -6.28 -19.98 -4.65
C GLY A 111 -5.15 -19.69 -5.64
N PRO A 112 -4.84 -20.58 -6.61
CA PRO A 112 -3.92 -20.22 -7.67
C PRO A 112 -4.41 -18.91 -8.30
N ASP A 113 -3.54 -17.90 -8.34
CA ASP A 113 -3.73 -16.80 -9.27
C ASP A 113 -3.98 -17.43 -10.64
N PRO A 114 -5.16 -17.26 -11.26
CA PRO A 114 -5.31 -17.70 -12.64
C PRO A 114 -4.20 -16.99 -13.40
N PRO A 115 -3.33 -17.72 -14.13
CA PRO A 115 -2.29 -17.07 -14.90
C PRO A 115 -2.96 -15.96 -15.72
N PRO A 116 -2.36 -14.77 -15.82
CA PRO A 116 -2.92 -13.71 -16.65
C PRO A 116 -3.26 -14.33 -18.00
N PRO A 117 -4.49 -14.16 -18.51
CA PRO A 117 -4.88 -14.80 -19.76
C PRO A 117 -3.84 -14.44 -20.81
N LEU A 118 -3.12 -15.45 -21.30
CA LEU A 118 -2.10 -15.31 -22.35
C LEU A 118 -2.80 -15.01 -23.67
N GLN A 119 -3.41 -13.83 -23.80
CA GLN A 119 -4.18 -13.46 -24.98
C GLN A 119 -3.69 -12.18 -25.66
N GLU A 120 -2.45 -11.73 -25.43
CA GLU A 120 -1.92 -10.58 -26.20
C GLU A 120 -0.42 -10.65 -26.56
N LEU A 121 0.18 -11.85 -26.62
CA LEU A 121 1.54 -12.02 -27.17
C LEU A 121 1.59 -12.84 -28.47
N LEU A 122 0.47 -12.98 -29.20
CA LEU A 122 0.42 -13.70 -30.47
C LEU A 122 -0.12 -12.91 -31.67
N GLU A 123 -0.24 -11.59 -31.58
CA GLU A 123 -0.43 -10.77 -32.79
C GLU A 123 0.91 -10.29 -33.36
N LEU A 124 1.72 -11.25 -33.80
CA LEU A 124 2.68 -10.99 -34.86
C LEU A 124 2.04 -11.48 -36.18
N PRO A 125 1.53 -10.57 -37.05
CA PRO A 125 1.16 -10.97 -38.40
C PRO A 125 2.43 -11.44 -39.12
N GLY A 126 2.43 -12.72 -39.50
CA GLY A 126 3.55 -13.38 -40.17
C GLY A 126 4.01 -12.59 -41.40
N CYS A 127 5.30 -12.27 -41.45
CA CYS A 127 5.93 -11.73 -42.65
C CYS A 127 5.81 -12.75 -43.79
N PRO A 128 5.22 -12.41 -44.95
CA PRO A 128 5.34 -13.22 -46.15
C PRO A 128 6.74 -13.02 -46.77
N GLN A 129 7.39 -14.13 -47.13
CA GLN A 129 8.65 -14.22 -47.86
C GLN A 129 8.37 -13.93 -49.36
N ASP A 130 9.11 -13.04 -50.06
CA ASP A 130 10.23 -13.31 -51.00
C ASP A 130 10.09 -12.36 -52.24
N PRO A 131 11.01 -12.17 -53.22
CA PRO A 131 12.48 -11.98 -53.25
C PRO A 131 12.93 -10.63 -53.89
N GLY A 132 14.20 -10.26 -53.66
CA GLY A 132 15.16 -9.57 -54.55
C GLY A 132 14.77 -8.37 -55.44
N LEU A 133 15.35 -7.19 -55.17
CA LEU A 133 15.98 -6.33 -56.20
C LEU A 133 16.79 -5.15 -55.58
N ALA A 134 18.05 -5.06 -56.01
CA ALA A 134 18.89 -3.87 -56.24
C ALA A 134 19.17 -2.80 -55.14
N GLU A 135 20.48 -2.66 -54.90
CA GLU A 135 21.28 -1.43 -54.90
C GLU A 135 20.88 -0.18 -54.07
N ARG A 136 21.82 0.14 -53.16
CA ARG A 136 22.21 1.41 -52.49
C ARG A 136 21.58 2.73 -53.02
N PRO A 137 21.41 3.74 -52.14
CA PRO A 137 22.53 4.66 -51.86
C PRO A 137 22.63 5.13 -50.38
N PRO A 138 23.79 5.66 -49.94
CA PRO A 138 23.92 6.45 -48.72
C PRO A 138 23.95 7.95 -49.06
N SER A 139 23.01 8.76 -48.55
CA SER A 139 23.08 10.22 -48.71
C SER A 139 22.26 10.97 -47.66
N GLY A 140 22.86 12.04 -47.10
CA GLY A 140 22.19 13.18 -46.45
C GLY A 140 22.21 13.09 -44.91
N LEU A 141 23.21 13.61 -44.20
CA LEU A 141 23.42 15.03 -43.84
C LEU A 141 22.16 15.72 -43.29
N GLY A 142 22.25 16.15 -42.03
CA GLY A 142 21.27 17.02 -41.36
C GLY A 142 21.37 16.98 -39.84
N LEU A 143 22.55 17.26 -39.27
CA LEU A 143 22.69 17.70 -37.89
C LEU A 143 22.74 19.22 -37.90
N ASP A 144 21.65 19.86 -37.52
CA ASP A 144 21.63 21.03 -36.64
C ASP A 144 20.16 21.40 -36.33
N SER A 145 19.84 21.52 -35.04
CA SER A 145 18.68 22.27 -34.57
C SER A 145 19.11 22.93 -33.29
N GLU A 146 19.72 24.10 -33.50
CA GLU A 146 19.92 25.14 -32.51
C GLU A 146 18.57 25.79 -32.23
N SER A 147 18.13 25.85 -30.96
CA SER A 147 17.54 27.07 -30.39
C SER A 147 17.23 26.92 -28.91
N GLU A 148 17.75 27.92 -28.20
CA GLU A 148 17.59 28.33 -26.82
C GLU A 148 16.15 28.80 -26.52
N GLU A 149 15.62 28.49 -25.34
CA GLU A 149 14.94 29.50 -24.49
C GLU A 149 14.84 28.97 -23.03
N PRO A 150 15.43 29.64 -22.04
CA PRO A 150 15.25 29.29 -20.63
C PRO A 150 13.91 29.83 -20.11
N VAL A 151 13.03 28.94 -19.68
CA VAL A 151 11.81 29.31 -18.96
C VAL A 151 12.15 30.03 -17.64
N PRO A 152 11.53 31.19 -17.34
CA PRO A 152 11.81 31.93 -16.12
C PRO A 152 11.28 31.19 -14.89
N VAL A 153 12.16 30.98 -13.92
CA VAL A 153 11.85 30.44 -12.59
C VAL A 153 11.05 31.49 -11.81
N PRO A 154 9.83 31.20 -11.30
CA PRO A 154 9.19 32.05 -10.33
C PRO A 154 9.91 31.93 -8.98
N SER A 155 10.39 33.07 -8.47
CA SER A 155 11.01 33.18 -7.15
C SER A 155 10.04 32.84 -6.01
N PRO A 156 10.55 32.31 -4.88
CA PRO A 156 9.73 31.91 -3.74
C PRO A 156 9.08 33.15 -3.08
N VAL A 157 7.76 33.07 -2.89
CA VAL A 157 6.99 34.06 -2.14
C VAL A 157 7.23 33.85 -0.64
N GLN A 158 7.48 34.96 0.04
CA GLN A 158 7.89 35.13 1.43
C GLN A 158 7.02 34.35 2.45
N PRO A 159 7.58 33.93 3.60
CA PRO A 159 6.81 33.32 4.68
C PRO A 159 5.85 34.34 5.30
N VAL A 160 4.56 33.96 5.36
CA VAL A 160 3.52 34.73 6.04
C VAL A 160 3.80 34.70 7.55
N THR A 161 4.27 35.81 8.10
CA THR A 161 4.38 36.00 9.55
C THR A 161 2.99 35.98 10.15
N LYS A 162 2.70 34.96 10.98
CA LYS A 162 1.46 34.83 11.74
C LYS A 162 1.28 36.07 12.63
N ARG A 163 0.18 36.81 12.42
CA ARG A 163 -0.30 37.82 13.38
C ARG A 163 -0.61 37.09 14.69
N ARG A 164 0.24 37.31 15.68
CA ARG A 164 0.01 36.98 17.08
C ARG A 164 -1.22 37.77 17.53
N ARG A 165 -2.33 37.08 17.81
CA ARG A 165 -3.48 37.66 18.50
C ARG A 165 -3.14 37.63 19.99
N GLU A 166 -2.75 38.77 20.52
CA GLU A 166 -2.60 38.94 21.97
C GLU A 166 -4.01 39.07 22.56
N LEU A 167 -4.38 38.13 23.43
CA LEU A 167 -5.58 38.24 24.26
C LEU A 167 -5.15 39.01 25.51
N ASN A 168 -5.54 40.29 25.59
CA ASN A 168 -5.50 41.05 26.83
C ASN A 168 -6.76 40.66 27.61
N SER A 169 -6.61 39.89 28.69
CA SER A 169 -7.67 39.67 29.66
C SER A 169 -7.47 40.70 30.79
N GLU A 170 -8.24 41.79 30.71
CA GLU A 170 -8.52 42.66 31.84
C GLU A 170 -9.66 42.00 32.64
N ASP A 171 -9.36 41.51 33.84
CA ASP A 171 -10.37 41.18 34.85
C ASP A 171 -10.24 42.25 35.93
N GLU A 172 -11.31 43.03 36.09
CA GLU A 172 -11.51 44.02 37.15
C GLU A 172 -11.95 43.27 38.42
N ASP A 173 -11.10 43.23 39.44
CA ASP A 173 -11.50 42.87 40.81
C ASP A 173 -12.12 44.12 41.46
N ASP A 174 -13.46 44.16 41.52
CA ASP A 174 -14.23 45.07 42.38
C ASP A 174 -14.30 44.47 43.80
N GLU A 175 -14.08 45.33 44.80
CA GLU A 175 -13.96 45.06 46.24
C GLU A 175 -15.32 44.90 46.95
#